data_AF-A0A7J3J0R9-F1
#
_entry.id   AF-A0A7J3J0R9-F1
#
_cell.length_a   1.000
_cell.length_b   1.000
_cell.length_c   1.000
_cell.angle_alpha   90.00
_cell.angle_beta   90.00
_cell.angle_gamma   90.00
#
_symmetry.space_group_name_H-M   'P 1'
#
loop_
_entity.id
_entity.type
_entity.pdbx_description
1 polymer ?
#
loop_
_entity_poly.entity_id
_entity_poly.type
_entity_poly.pdbx_seq_one_letter_code
_entity_poly.pdbx_strand_id
1 'polypeptide(L)'
;MVERMSRAVLDAILSAMHIWLSEVEREQLYHELVAYFGLIGAVDECQALEYAWQDPYNRREIEDFINAWLSRRRRRREEVLTGVV
;
A
#
# COMPACT_ATOMS: atom_id res chain seq x y z
N MET A 1 6.77 -21.50 -3.06
CA MET A 1 6.88 -20.38 -4.02
C MET A 1 5.62 -19.51 -4.01
N VAL A 2 5.05 -19.17 -2.84
CA VAL A 2 3.80 -18.40 -2.74
C VAL A 2 4.07 -16.94 -2.32
N GLU A 3 5.14 -16.67 -1.58
CA GLU A 3 5.52 -15.32 -1.13
C GLU A 3 6.11 -14.39 -2.22
N ARG A 4 6.43 -14.90 -3.42
CA ARG A 4 6.98 -14.07 -4.51
C ARG A 4 5.93 -13.42 -5.40
N MET A 5 4.72 -13.98 -5.47
CA MET A 5 3.63 -13.40 -6.27
C MET A 5 2.86 -12.33 -5.50
N SER A 6 2.86 -12.38 -4.16
CA SER A 6 2.12 -11.45 -3.31
C SER A 6 2.62 -10.00 -3.38
N ARG A 7 3.92 -9.80 -3.65
CA ARG A 7 4.52 -8.46 -3.76
C ARG A 7 4.36 -7.83 -5.15
N ALA A 8 4.12 -8.64 -6.18
CA ALA A 8 4.11 -8.16 -7.57
C ALA A 8 2.96 -7.18 -7.85
N VAL A 9 1.79 -7.41 -7.26
CA VAL A 9 0.62 -6.54 -7.43
C VAL A 9 0.88 -5.17 -6.80
N LEU A 10 1.40 -5.13 -5.57
CA LEU A 10 1.74 -3.86 -4.91
C LEU A 10 2.85 -3.13 -5.68
N ASP A 11 3.89 -3.83 -6.13
CA ASP A 11 4.96 -3.23 -6.93
C ASP A 11 4.44 -2.65 -8.26
N ALA A 12 3.46 -3.30 -8.90
CA ALA A 12 2.82 -2.80 -10.11
C ALA A 12 2.00 -1.52 -9.83
N ILE A 13 1.23 -1.50 -8.73
CA ILE A 13 0.47 -0.32 -8.29
C ILE A 13 1.42 0.85 -8.01
N LEU A 14 2.47 0.61 -7.21
CA LEU A 14 3.47 1.63 -6.87
C LEU A 14 4.18 2.16 -8.12
N SER A 15 4.53 1.27 -9.05
CA SER A 15 5.16 1.66 -10.32
C SER A 15 4.22 2.50 -11.19
N ALA A 16 2.93 2.14 -11.27
CA ALA A 16 1.93 2.91 -12.00
C ALA A 16 1.72 4.31 -11.40
N MET A 17 1.90 4.43 -10.08
CA MET A 17 1.85 5.72 -9.37
C MET A 17 3.21 6.44 -9.32
N HIS A 18 4.27 5.88 -9.92
CA HIS A 18 5.64 6.40 -9.87
C HIS A 18 6.22 6.59 -8.44
N ILE A 19 5.83 5.70 -7.53
CA ILE A 19 6.25 5.71 -6.13
C ILE A 19 7.37 4.70 -5.90
N TRP A 20 8.44 5.15 -5.24
CA TRP A 20 9.58 4.31 -4.85
C TRP A 20 9.65 4.21 -3.33
N LEU A 21 9.48 2.98 -2.83
CA LEU A 21 9.55 2.66 -1.40
C LEU A 21 10.64 1.62 -1.15
N SER A 22 11.28 1.69 0.02
CA SER A 22 12.13 0.63 0.56
C SER A 22 11.32 -0.63 0.85
N GLU A 23 11.99 -1.77 1.03
CA GLU A 23 11.32 -3.05 1.31
C GLU A 23 10.43 -2.98 2.57
N VAL A 24 10.95 -2.39 3.65
CA VAL A 24 10.21 -2.19 4.91
C VAL A 24 8.98 -1.31 4.71
N GLU A 25 9.08 -0.28 3.88
CA GLU A 25 7.96 0.61 3.55
C GLU A 25 6.87 -0.09 2.76
N ARG A 26 7.26 -0.94 1.81
CA ARG A 26 6.31 -1.72 1.02
C ARG A 26 5.55 -2.69 1.89
N GLU A 27 6.24 -3.38 2.80
CA GLU A 27 5.62 -4.33 3.72
C GLU A 27 4.62 -3.64 4.67
N GLN A 28 4.99 -2.48 5.22
CA GLN A 28 4.08 -1.67 6.04
C GLN A 28 2.85 -1.20 5.25
N LEU A 29 3.08 -0.67 4.03
CA LEU A 29 1.99 -0.23 3.17
C LEU A 29 1.07 -1.39 2.81
N TYR A 30 1.62 -2.56 2.47
CA TYR A 30 0.86 -3.75 2.14
C TYR A 30 -0.08 -4.16 3.28
N HIS A 31 0.44 -4.29 4.50
CA HIS A 31 -0.37 -4.67 5.66
C HIS A 31 -1.47 -3.64 5.96
N GLU A 32 -1.16 -2.34 5.91
CA GLU A 32 -2.16 -1.29 6.14
C GLU A 32 -3.22 -1.24 5.04
N LEU A 33 -2.83 -1.47 3.78
CA LEU A 33 -3.72 -1.49 2.63
C LEU A 33 -4.70 -2.67 2.71
N VAL A 34 -4.19 -3.88 2.93
CA VAL A 34 -5.01 -5.10 3.09
C VAL A 34 -5.94 -4.97 4.30
N ALA A 35 -5.46 -4.39 5.41
CA ALA A 35 -6.29 -4.11 6.58
C ALA A 35 -7.43 -3.13 6.28
N TYR A 36 -7.13 -2.02 5.60
CA TYR A 36 -8.10 -0.98 5.29
C TYR A 36 -9.22 -1.48 4.37
N PHE A 37 -8.87 -2.27 3.36
CA PHE A 37 -9.85 -2.87 2.43
C PHE A 37 -10.50 -4.16 2.97
N GLY A 38 -10.22 -4.54 4.23
CA GLY A 38 -10.80 -5.73 4.84
C GLY A 38 -10.40 -7.04 4.16
N LEU A 39 -9.26 -7.04 3.48
CA LEU A 39 -8.76 -8.18 2.71
C LEU A 39 -7.99 -9.19 3.59
N ILE A 40 -7.80 -8.89 4.88
CA ILE A 40 -7.10 -9.76 5.84
C ILE A 40 -7.78 -11.12 5.91
N GLY A 41 -7.04 -12.19 5.65
CA GLY A 41 -7.54 -13.56 5.73
C GLY A 41 -8.37 -13.99 4.52
N ALA A 42 -8.42 -13.18 3.45
CA ALA A 42 -8.85 -13.67 2.15
C ALA A 42 -7.92 -14.81 1.72
N VAL A 43 -8.49 -15.88 1.15
CA VAL A 43 -7.73 -17.06 0.69
C VAL A 43 -6.62 -16.65 -0.31
N ASP A 44 -6.83 -15.54 -1.02
CA ASP A 44 -5.82 -14.89 -1.86
C ASP A 44 -5.96 -13.36 -1.76
N GLU A 45 -5.34 -12.77 -0.73
CA GLU A 45 -5.35 -11.31 -0.47
C GLU A 45 -4.80 -10.50 -1.66
N CYS A 46 -3.83 -11.07 -2.38
CA CYS A 46 -3.15 -10.41 -3.48
C CYS A 46 -4.00 -10.40 -4.74
N GLN A 47 -4.67 -11.51 -5.03
CA GLN A 47 -5.65 -11.57 -6.11
C GLN A 47 -6.84 -10.65 -5.81
N ALA A 48 -7.30 -10.58 -4.57
CA ALA A 48 -8.36 -9.65 -4.17
C ALA A 48 -7.94 -8.17 -4.38
N LEU A 49 -6.69 -7.83 -4.04
CA LEU A 49 -6.13 -6.51 -4.30
C LEU A 49 -5.98 -6.23 -5.81
N GLU A 50 -5.57 -7.22 -6.59
CA GLU A 50 -5.47 -7.09 -8.05
C GLU A 50 -6.84 -6.82 -8.69
N TYR A 51 -7.87 -7.57 -8.29
CA TYR A 51 -9.24 -7.33 -8.75
C TYR A 51 -9.74 -5.94 -8.34
N ALA A 52 -9.46 -5.51 -7.10
CA ALA A 52 -9.78 -4.16 -6.66
C ALA A 52 -9.06 -3.10 -7.50
N TRP A 53 -7.80 -3.31 -7.86
CA TRP A 53 -7.03 -2.38 -8.70
C TRP A 53 -7.55 -2.27 -10.14
N GLN A 54 -8.13 -3.34 -10.68
CA GLN A 54 -8.71 -3.35 -12.03
C GLN A 54 -10.05 -2.59 -12.12
N ASP A 55 -10.77 -2.46 -11.00
CA ASP A 55 -12.01 -1.69 -10.93
C ASP A 55 -11.72 -0.18 -10.82
N PRO A 56 -12.26 0.68 -11.72
CA PRO A 56 -11.96 2.11 -11.70
C PRO A 56 -12.36 2.86 -10.42
N TYR A 57 -13.41 2.41 -9.72
CA TYR A 57 -13.86 3.02 -8.48
C TYR A 57 -12.90 2.67 -7.34
N ASN A 58 -12.62 1.38 -7.17
CA ASN A 58 -11.69 0.88 -6.15
C ASN A 58 -10.26 1.36 -6.40
N ARG A 59 -9.85 1.47 -7.66
CA ARG A 59 -8.54 2.03 -8.05
C ARG A 59 -8.34 3.42 -7.47
N ARG A 60 -9.33 4.29 -7.59
CA ARG A 60 -9.25 5.65 -7.04
C ARG A 60 -9.11 5.63 -5.51
N GLU A 61 -9.87 4.77 -4.83
CA GLU A 61 -9.77 4.63 -3.37
C GLU A 61 -8.39 4.09 -2.94
N ILE A 62 -7.80 3.16 -3.70
CA ILE A 62 -6.45 2.64 -3.47
C ILE A 62 -5.42 3.77 -3.65
N GLU A 63 -5.51 4.54 -4.74
CA GLU A 63 -4.61 5.67 -5.00
C GLU A 63 -4.71 6.73 -3.89
N ASP A 64 -5.93 7.10 -3.48
CA ASP A 64 -6.19 8.07 -2.41
C ASP A 64 -5.65 7.56 -1.06
N PHE A 65 -5.84 6.27 -0.75
CA PHE A 65 -5.28 5.65 0.45
C PHE A 65 -3.75 5.70 0.47
N ILE A 66 -3.09 5.31 -0.62
CA ILE A 66 -1.62 5.32 -0.73
C ILE A 66 -1.09 6.75 -0.56
N ASN A 67 -1.73 7.75 -1.18
CA ASN A 67 -1.35 9.15 -1.04
C ASN A 67 -1.50 9.67 0.40
N ALA A 68 -2.59 9.31 1.06
CA ALA A 68 -2.82 9.64 2.47
C ALA A 68 -1.78 8.97 3.38
N TRP A 69 -1.46 7.70 3.12
CA TRP A 69 -0.43 6.95 3.84
C TRP A 69 0.94 7.61 3.72
N LEU A 70 1.36 7.96 2.49
CA LEU A 70 2.62 8.68 2.24
C LEU A 70 2.66 10.03 2.96
N SER A 71 1.56 10.78 2.94
CA SER A 71 1.46 12.08 3.62
C SER A 71 1.61 11.94 5.14
N ARG A 72 0.92 10.96 5.74
CA ARG A 72 1.06 10.64 7.19
C ARG A 72 2.48 10.24 7.56
N ARG A 73 3.17 9.50 6.67
CA ARG A 73 4.55 9.09 6.89
C ARG A 73 5.52 10.26 6.81
N ARG A 74 5.36 11.15 5.82
CA ARG A 74 6.19 12.37 5.70
C ARG A 74 6.06 13.23 6.95
N ARG A 75 4.84 13.45 7.44
CA ARG A 75 4.58 14.18 8.69
C ARG A 75 5.25 13.53 9.89
N ARG A 76 5.08 12.21 10.09
CA ARG A 76 5.77 11.48 11.18
C ARG A 76 7.29 11.59 11.11
N ARG A 77 7.86 11.57 9.90
CA ARG A 77 9.31 11.76 9.71
C ARG A 77 9.75 13.18 10.02
N GLU A 78 8.97 14.18 9.60
CA GLU A 78 9.21 15.58 9.93
C GLU A 78 9.11 15.83 11.44
N GLU A 79 8.08 15.32 12.11
CA GLU A 79 7.89 15.42 13.57
C GLU A 79 9.07 14.83 14.37
N VAL A 80 9.56 13.65 13.96
CA VAL A 80 10.75 13.01 14.56
C VAL A 80 12.01 13.84 14.32
N LEU A 81 12.15 14.49 13.16
CA LEU A 81 13.29 15.36 12.85
C LEU A 81 13.21 16.71 13.57
N THR A 82 12.01 17.26 13.75
CA THR A 82 11.79 18.55 14.42
C THR A 82 11.68 18.43 15.95
N GLY A 83 11.64 17.21 16.49
CA GLY A 83 11.61 16.96 17.93
C GLY A 83 10.34 17.46 18.64
N VAL A 84 9.25 17.66 17.89
CA VAL A 84 7.96 18.05 18.47
C VAL A 84 7.24 16.78 18.88
N VAL A 85 7.49 16.35 20.12
CA VAL A 85 6.73 15.31 20.84
C VAL A 85 6.30 15.90 22.18
#